data_AF-A0A0R2JMX4-F1
#
_entry.id   AF-A0A0R2JMX4-F1
#
_cell.length_a   1.000
_cell.length_b   1.000
_cell.length_c   1.000
_cell.angle_alpha   90.00
_cell.angle_beta   90.00
_cell.angle_gamma   90.00
#
_symmetry.space_group_name_H-M   'P 1'
#
loop_
_entity.id
_entity.type
_entity.pdbx_description
1 polymer ?
#
loop_
_entity_poly.entity_id
_entity_poly.type
_entity_poly.pdbx_seq_one_letter_code
_entity_poly.pdbx_strand_id
1 'polypeptide(L)' 'MGKAIPYKGGATVTPGEAATLLGKTYDWFHDNLQYSKKFMHEVPNKTSGRGATYLYSDVMRFLRLSDWGI' A
#
# COMPACT_ATOMS: atom_id res chain seq x y z
N MET A 1 -8.09 -6.77 -20.10
CA MET A 1 -7.83 -6.91 -18.64
C MET A 1 -6.32 -6.91 -18.45
N GLY A 2 -5.75 -5.84 -17.88
CA GLY A 2 -4.30 -5.72 -17.68
C GLY A 2 -3.82 -6.76 -16.67
N LYS A 3 -2.86 -7.60 -17.07
CA LYS A 3 -2.26 -8.59 -16.19
C LYS A 3 -1.54 -7.86 -15.06
N ALA A 4 -1.90 -8.13 -13.81
CA ALA A 4 -1.07 -7.78 -12.67
C ALA A 4 0.30 -8.45 -12.91
N ILE A 5 1.36 -7.66 -13.07
CA ILE A 5 2.71 -8.19 -13.09
C ILE A 5 3.03 -8.52 -11.63
N PRO A 6 3.11 -9.80 -11.22
CA PRO A 6 3.57 -10.11 -9.87
C PRO A 6 4.99 -9.57 -9.74
N TYR A 7 5.23 -8.73 -8.72
CA TYR A 7 6.56 -8.28 -8.38
C TYR A 7 7.44 -9.53 -8.26
N LYS A 8 8.55 -9.57 -9.01
CA LYS A 8 9.47 -10.71 -9.04
C LYS A 8 9.89 -11.07 -7.60
N GLY A 9 9.20 -12.03 -6.99
CA GLY A 9 9.51 -12.62 -5.69
C GLY A 9 8.86 -12.01 -4.43
N GLY A 10 7.96 -11.02 -4.53
CA GLY A 10 7.39 -10.35 -3.34
C GLY A 10 5.89 -10.55 -3.16
N ALA A 11 5.44 -10.80 -1.92
CA ALA A 11 4.02 -10.82 -1.58
C ALA A 11 3.41 -9.42 -1.76
N THR A 12 2.28 -9.32 -2.45
CA THR A 12 1.51 -8.09 -2.57
C THR A 12 0.29 -8.13 -1.66
N VAL A 13 -0.14 -6.95 -1.23
CA VAL A 13 -1.33 -6.74 -0.41
C VAL A 13 -2.31 -5.83 -1.11
N THR A 14 -3.59 -6.13 -0.98
CA THR A 14 -4.70 -5.28 -1.41
C THR A 14 -4.74 -3.98 -0.59
N PRO A 15 -5.50 -2.96 -1.04
CA PRO A 15 -5.73 -1.76 -0.24
C PRO A 15 -6.29 -2.02 1.16
N GLY A 16 -7.18 -3.00 1.32
CA GLY A 16 -7.74 -3.37 2.63
C GLY A 16 -6.72 -4.02 3.57
N GLU A 17 -5.88 -4.89 3.03
CA GLU A 17 -4.77 -5.49 3.78
C GLU A 17 -3.72 -4.44 4.14
N ALA A 18 -3.40 -3.51 3.23
CA ALA A 18 -2.50 -2.40 3.51
C ALA A 18 -3.04 -1.49 4.63
N ALA A 19 -4.33 -1.17 4.61
CA ALA A 19 -4.99 -0.42 5.69
C ALA A 19 -4.87 -1.14 7.04
N THR A 20 -5.14 -2.46 7.04
CA THR A 20 -5.03 -3.31 8.24
C THR A 20 -3.61 -3.31 8.81
N LEU A 21 -2.59 -3.44 7.96
CA LEU A 21 -1.18 -3.40 8.37
C LEU A 21 -0.77 -2.05 8.97
N LEU A 22 -1.40 -0.97 8.52
CA LEU A 22 -1.16 0.38 9.01
C LEU A 22 -2.02 0.75 10.22
N GLY A 23 -2.84 -0.19 10.74
CA GLY A 23 -3.74 0.04 11.87
C GLY A 23 -4.85 1.03 11.55
N LYS A 24 -5.34 1.07 10.31
CA LYS A 24 -6.38 1.99 9.82
C LYS A 24 -7.53 1.25 9.18
N THR A 25 -8.70 1.89 9.11
CA THR A 25 -9.82 1.38 8.33
C THR A 25 -9.56 1.56 6.83
N TYR A 26 -10.20 0.73 6.01
CA TYR A 26 -10.11 0.86 4.55
C TYR A 26 -10.55 2.25 4.08
N ASP A 27 -11.66 2.77 4.59
CA ASP A 27 -12.17 4.09 4.20
C ASP A 27 -11.17 5.20 4.52
N TRP A 28 -10.59 5.19 5.73
CA TRP A 28 -9.58 6.16 6.10
C TRP A 28 -8.35 6.06 5.19
N PHE A 29 -7.89 4.84 4.90
CA PHE A 29 -6.77 4.60 4.00
C PHE A 29 -7.08 5.14 2.59
N HIS A 30 -8.26 4.84 2.05
CA HIS A 30 -8.70 5.26 0.73
C HIS A 30 -8.72 6.79 0.60
N ASP A 31 -9.35 7.46 1.56
CA ASP A 31 -9.62 8.90 1.49
C ASP A 31 -8.39 9.74 1.83
N ASN A 32 -7.51 9.26 2.72
CA ASN A 32 -6.44 10.07 3.28
C ASN A 32 -5.04 9.65 2.82
N LEU A 33 -4.83 8.37 2.52
CA LEU A 33 -3.48 7.82 2.39
C LEU A 33 -3.16 7.26 1.01
N GLN A 34 -4.08 6.49 0.42
CA GLN A 34 -3.90 5.69 -0.80
C GLN A 34 -3.29 6.49 -1.95
N TYR A 35 -3.72 7.74 -2.10
CA TYR A 35 -3.28 8.67 -3.15
C TYR A 35 -2.45 9.83 -2.62
N SER A 36 -2.05 9.79 -1.36
CA SER A 36 -1.17 10.81 -0.78
C SER A 36 0.21 10.73 -1.45
N LYS A 37 0.82 11.91 -1.68
CA LYS A 37 2.19 11.97 -2.25
C LYS A 37 3.20 11.19 -1.42
N LYS A 38 3.08 11.27 -0.08
CA LYS A 38 3.98 10.58 0.85
C LYS A 38 3.88 9.06 0.68
N PHE A 39 2.67 8.51 0.69
CA PHE A 39 2.47 7.08 0.52
C PHE A 39 2.89 6.61 -0.88
N MET A 40 2.55 7.35 -1.94
CA MET A 40 2.94 6.99 -3.30
C MET A 40 4.46 7.04 -3.54
N HIS A 41 5.19 7.88 -2.80
CA HIS A 41 6.64 7.99 -2.85
C HIS A 41 7.32 6.82 -2.13
N GLU A 42 6.87 6.51 -0.91
CA GLU A 42 7.44 5.44 -0.08
C GLU A 42 6.95 4.04 -0.47
N VAL A 43 5.82 3.95 -1.17
CA VAL A 43 5.25 2.72 -1.75
C VAL A 43 5.25 2.84 -3.28
N PRO A 44 6.44 2.85 -3.91
CA PRO A 44 6.55 3.00 -5.35
C PRO A 44 6.03 1.76 -6.09
N ASN A 45 6.18 0.57 -5.48
CA ASN A 45 5.77 -0.70 -6.06
C ASN A 45 4.29 -0.98 -5.82
N LYS A 46 3.44 -0.45 -6.72
CA LYS A 46 2.00 -0.78 -6.80
C LYS A 46 1.54 -1.18 -8.20
N THR A 47 0.59 -2.10 -8.31
CA THR A 47 -0.04 -2.41 -9.60
C THR A 47 -0.94 -1.24 -10.02
N SER A 48 -1.08 -1.03 -11.33
CA SER A 48 -1.91 0.07 -11.87
C SER A 48 -3.38 -0.34 -12.00
N GLY A 49 -4.29 0.63 -11.84
CA GLY A 49 -5.72 0.48 -12.10
C GLY A 49 -6.62 0.38 -10.86
N ARG A 50 -7.93 0.18 -11.09
CA ARG A 50 -8.92 -0.11 -10.04
C ARG A 50 -8.60 -1.49 -9.46
N GLY A 51 -8.03 -1.55 -8.25
CA GLY A 51 -7.53 -2.77 -7.64
C GLY A 51 -6.00 -2.83 -7.49
N ALA A 52 -5.34 -1.67 -7.45
CA ALA A 52 -3.92 -1.58 -7.15
C ALA A 52 -3.56 -2.39 -5.89
N THR A 53 -2.61 -3.31 -6.02
CA THR A 53 -1.98 -4.01 -4.90
C THR A 53 -0.61 -3.40 -4.66
N TYR A 54 -0.16 -3.42 -3.40
CA TYR A 54 1.08 -2.82 -2.93
C TYR A 54 2.06 -3.91 -2.54
N LEU A 55 3.34 -3.69 -2.74
CA LEU A 55 4.35 -4.60 -2.21
C LEU A 55 4.34 -4.58 -0.68
N TYR A 56 4.21 -5.75 -0.04
CA TYR A 56 4.12 -5.85 1.42
C TYR A 56 5.31 -5.18 2.13
N SER A 57 6.53 -5.37 1.62
CA SER A 57 7.74 -4.78 2.19
C SER A 57 7.73 -3.25 2.16
N ASP A 58 7.13 -2.65 1.14
CA ASP A 58 7.04 -1.20 1.02
C ASP A 58 6.00 -0.64 2.00
N VAL A 59 4.86 -1.33 2.18
CA VAL A 59 3.86 -0.96 3.20
C VAL A 59 4.46 -1.06 4.60
N MET A 60 5.20 -2.13 4.91
CA MET A 60 5.88 -2.29 6.20
C MET A 60 7.02 -1.27 6.40
N ARG A 61 7.75 -0.92 5.34
CA ARG A 61 8.74 0.15 5.39
C ARG A 61 8.05 1.50 5.66
N PHE A 62 6.95 1.79 4.98
CA PHE A 62 6.17 2.99 5.20
C PHE A 62 5.65 3.09 6.64
N LEU A 63 5.20 1.96 7.22
CA LEU A 63 4.81 1.88 8.63
C LEU A 63 5.98 2.28 9.55
N ARG A 64 7.18 1.74 9.32
CA ARG A 64 8.37 2.04 10.14
C ARG A 64 8.86 3.47 10.02
N LEU A 65 8.75 4.06 8.82
CA LEU A 65 9.21 5.43 8.55
C LEU A 65 8.20 6.48 8.97
N SER A 66 6.94 6.08 9.10
CA SER A 66 5.91 6.99 9.53
C SER A 66 5.81 6.94 11.04
N ASP A 67 5.84 8.11 11.65
CA ASP A 67 5.75 8.30 13.11
C ASP A 67 4.32 8.04 13.65
N TRP A 68 3.56 7.15 12.99
CA TRP A 68 2.31 6.62 13.52
C TRP A 68 2.70 5.60 14.59
N GLY A 69 3.20 6.09 15.72
CA GLY A 69 3.33 5.27 16.92
C GLY A 69 2.02 4.52 17.16
N ILE A 70 2.13 3.22 17.36
CA ILE A 70 1.08 2.47 18.06
C ILE A 70 1.24 2.79 19.55
#